data_AF-A7ZDD5-F1
#
_entry.id   AF-A7ZDD5-F1
#
_cell.length_a   1.000
_cell.length_b   1.000
_cell.length_c   1.000
_cell.angle_alpha   90.00
_cell.angle_beta   90.00
_cell.angle_gamma   90.00
#
_symmetry.space_group_name_H-M   'P 1'
#
loop_
_entity.id
_entity.type
_entity.pdbx_description
1 polymer ?
#
loop_
_entity_poly.entity_id
_entity_poly.type
_entity_poly.pdbx_seq_one_letter_code
_entity_poly.pdbx_strand_id
1 'polypeptide(L)' 'MEQIETKDHLGDYKFIDTDLYELRFFNRGGLRIFFTFDGDEIIILLNAGDKDSQSDDIKKAKEILKDYK' A
#
# COMPACT_ATOMS: atom_id res chain seq x y z
N MET A 1 12.97 7.14 -13.09
CA MET A 1 13.46 7.55 -11.76
C MET A 1 12.97 8.95 -11.37
N GLU A 2 12.46 9.77 -12.29
CA GLU A 2 12.08 11.17 -12.04
C GLU A 2 10.76 11.42 -11.27
N GLN A 3 9.92 10.40 -11.04
CA GLN A 3 8.60 10.61 -10.41
C GLN A 3 8.58 10.52 -8.88
N ILE A 4 9.72 10.29 -8.23
CA ILE A 4 9.82 10.16 -6.76
C ILE A 4 10.18 11.51 -6.10
N GLU A 5 10.67 12.50 -6.85
CA GLU A 5 11.28 13.72 -6.28
C GLU A 5 10.40 14.98 -6.30
N THR A 6 9.24 15.00 -6.95
CA THR A 6 8.54 16.27 -7.24
C THR A 6 7.06 16.35 -6.85
N LYS A 7 6.48 15.28 -6.32
CA LYS A 7 5.18 15.28 -5.63
C LYS A 7 5.25 14.23 -4.55
N ASP A 8 4.76 14.51 -3.34
CA ASP A 8 4.55 13.57 -2.21
C ASP A 8 5.08 12.17 -2.51
N HIS A 9 6.28 11.84 -2.03
CA HIS A 9 7.23 10.83 -2.55
C HIS A 9 6.68 9.43 -2.92
N LEU A 10 5.44 9.12 -2.54
CA LEU A 10 4.75 7.86 -2.82
C LEU A 10 3.81 7.91 -4.04
N GLY A 11 3.39 9.07 -4.54
CA GLY A 11 2.42 9.16 -5.66
C GLY A 11 0.96 9.02 -5.22
N ASP A 12 0.09 8.35 -6.00
CA ASP A 12 -1.33 8.18 -5.67
C ASP A 12 -1.56 7.01 -4.70
N TYR A 13 -1.77 7.33 -3.43
CA TYR A 13 -2.17 6.36 -2.41
C TYR A 13 -3.46 6.78 -1.71
N LYS A 14 -4.13 5.81 -1.09
CA LYS A 14 -5.39 5.97 -0.38
C LYS A 14 -5.32 5.36 1.01
N PHE A 15 -5.80 6.08 2.01
CA PHE A 15 -6.07 5.52 3.33
C PHE A 15 -7.21 4.49 3.27
N ILE A 16 -6.97 3.30 3.82
CA ILE A 16 -7.93 2.20 3.85
C ILE A 16 -8.55 2.03 5.23
N ASP A 17 -7.70 1.95 6.26
CA ASP A 17 -8.09 1.76 7.65
C ASP A 17 -6.91 2.15 8.56
N THR A 18 -7.07 2.08 9.88
CA THR A 18 -6.06 2.29 10.94
C THR A 18 -4.64 1.95 10.49
N ASP A 19 -3.85 2.98 10.19
CA ASP A 19 -2.48 2.92 9.70
C ASP A 19 -2.22 2.04 8.47
N LEU A 20 -3.25 1.72 7.68
CA LEU A 20 -3.18 0.94 6.45
C LEU A 20 -3.48 1.80 5.23
N TYR A 21 -2.55 1.79 4.27
CA TYR A 21 -2.62 2.59 3.06
C TYR A 21 -2.46 1.70 1.82
N GLU A 22 -3.16 2.06 0.74
CA GLU A 22 -3.10 1.42 -0.57
C GLU A 22 -2.44 2.36 -1.58
N LEU A 23 -1.28 1.99 -2.09
CA LEU A 23 -0.60 2.67 -3.19
C LEU A 23 -1.07 2.11 -4.53
N ARG A 24 -1.45 2.99 -5.47
CA ARG A 24 -2.12 2.61 -6.72
C ARG A 24 -1.28 2.97 -7.95
N PHE A 25 -0.89 1.96 -8.72
CA PHE A 25 -0.21 2.17 -10.00
C PHE A 25 -1.14 1.93 -11.18
N PHE A 26 -1.55 3.00 -11.87
CA PHE A 26 -2.43 2.90 -13.05
C PHE A 26 -1.71 2.47 -14.33
N ASN A 27 -0.40 2.69 -14.40
CA ASN A 27 0.42 2.44 -15.60
C ASN A 27 0.97 1.02 -15.71
N ARG A 28 0.87 0.20 -14.66
CA ARG A 28 1.44 -1.16 -14.57
C ARG A 28 0.35 -2.22 -14.30
N GLY A 29 -0.72 -2.19 -15.09
CA GLY A 29 -1.79 -3.19 -14.99
C GLY A 29 -2.70 -3.08 -13.78
N GLY A 30 -2.63 -1.98 -13.00
CA GLY A 30 -3.49 -1.80 -11.83
C GLY A 30 -2.92 -2.35 -10.52
N LEU A 31 -1.60 -2.57 -10.43
CA LEU A 31 -0.92 -3.00 -9.21
C LEU A 31 -1.34 -2.17 -7.98
N ARG A 32 -1.59 -2.86 -6.87
CA ARG A 32 -1.90 -2.30 -5.55
C ARG A 32 -0.88 -2.78 -4.53
N ILE A 33 -0.22 -1.84 -3.85
CA ILE A 33 0.71 -2.14 -2.75
C ILE A 33 0.07 -1.67 -1.46
N PHE A 34 0.04 -2.52 -0.44
CA PHE A 34 -0.41 -2.15 0.90
C PHE A 34 0.80 -1.82 1.78
N PHE A 35 0.70 -0.76 2.57
CA PHE A 35 1.78 -0.33 3.44
C PHE A 35 1.26 0.38 4.69
N THR A 36 2.14 0.51 5.69
CA THR A 36 1.93 1.30 6.91
C THR A 36 3.13 2.23 7.16
N PHE A 37 2.93 3.25 7.97
CA PHE A 37 4.01 4.07 8.50
C PHE A 37 4.35 3.60 9.92
N ASP A 38 5.64 3.44 10.19
CA ASP A 38 6.17 3.23 11.54
C ASP A 38 7.21 4.31 11.85
N GLY A 39 6.75 5.39 12.47
CA GLY A 39 7.52 6.63 12.58
C GLY A 39 7.86 7.20 11.20
N ASP A 40 9.15 7.29 10.90
CA ASP A 40 9.67 7.78 9.61
C ASP A 40 9.89 6.65 8.58
N GLU A 41 9.63 5.39 8.94
CA GLU A 41 9.82 4.23 8.08
C GLU A 41 8.51 3.80 7.40
N ILE A 42 8.64 3.28 6.17
CA ILE A 42 7.53 2.70 5.41
C ILE A 42 7.68 1.19 5.41
N ILE A 43 6.68 0.51 5.96
CA ILE A 43 6.63 -0.96 5.98
C ILE A 43 5.71 -1.44 4.86
N ILE A 44 6.30 -2.13 3.89
CA ILE A 44 5.58 -2.70 2.75
C ILE A 44 5.04 -4.07 3.16
N LEU A 45 3.72 -4.24 3.05
CA LEU A 45 3.06 -5.51 3.27
C LEU A 45 3.10 -6.28 1.95
N LEU A 46 3.87 -7.38 1.91
CA LEU A 46 4.11 -8.19 0.70
C LEU A 46 2.90 -9.08 0.33
N ASN A 47 1.70 -8.53 0.39
CA ASN A 47 0.44 -9.17 0.04
C ASN A 47 -0.29 -8.42 -1.09
N ALA A 48 0.47 -7.81 -2.00
CA ALA A 48 -0.03 -7.13 -3.18
C ALA A 48 -0.65 -8.13 -4.18
N GLY A 49 -1.87 -7.83 -4.64
CA GLY A 49 -2.61 -8.62 -5.63
C GLY A 49 -3.10 -7.80 -6.82
N ASP A 50 -3.84 -8.44 -7.71
CA ASP A 50 -4.51 -7.81 -8.86
C ASP A 50 -5.86 -7.22 -8.42
N LYS A 51 -6.45 -6.33 -9.23
CA LYS A 51 -7.68 -5.59 -8.90
C LYS A 51 -8.85 -6.48 -8.46
N ASP A 52 -8.96 -7.68 -9.00
CA ASP A 52 -10.08 -8.60 -8.74
C ASP A 52 -10.04 -9.27 -7.34
N SER A 53 -8.90 -9.21 -6.63
CA SER A 53 -8.72 -9.77 -5.28
C SER A 53 -8.66 -8.73 -4.15
N GLN A 54 -8.93 -7.45 -4.46
CA GLN A 54 -8.70 -6.31 -3.56
C GLN A 54 -9.28 -6.50 -2.15
N SER A 55 -10.49 -7.04 -2.02
CA SER A 55 -11.14 -7.22 -0.71
C SER A 55 -10.43 -8.23 0.18
N ASP A 56 -9.88 -9.30 -0.39
CA ASP A 56 -9.16 -10.33 0.37
C ASP A 56 -7.73 -9.91 0.67
N ASP A 57 -7.12 -9.14 -0.24
CA ASP A 57 -5.80 -8.54 -0.01
C ASP A 57 -5.86 -7.50 1.12
N ILE A 58 -6.92 -6.70 1.21
CA ILE A 58 -7.13 -5.78 2.34
C ILE A 58 -7.27 -6.56 3.66
N LYS A 59 -8.02 -7.67 3.69
CA LYS A 59 -8.16 -8.48 4.91
C LYS A 59 -6.80 -9.01 5.37
N LYS A 60 -6.04 -9.62 4.47
CA LYS A 60 -4.69 -10.11 4.77
C LYS A 60 -3.76 -8.98 5.21
N ALA A 61 -3.84 -7.81 4.59
CA ALA A 61 -3.02 -6.66 4.98
C ALA A 61 -3.32 -6.23 6.42
N LYS A 62 -4.59 -6.23 6.83
CA LYS A 62 -4.98 -5.94 8.22
C LYS A 62 -4.45 -7.00 9.20
N GLU A 63 -4.50 -8.28 8.82
CA GLU A 63 -3.94 -9.36 9.64
C GLU A 63 -2.42 -9.22 9.82
N ILE A 64 -1.69 -9.01 8.71
CA ILE A 64 -0.23 -8.81 8.74
C ILE A 64 0.13 -7.57 9.55
N LEU A 65 -0.60 -6.46 9.38
CA LEU A 65 -0.37 -5.23 10.13
C LEU A 65 -0.61 -5.42 11.63
N LYS A 66 -1.68 -6.15 11.99
CA LYS A 66 -1.98 -6.49 13.38
C LYS A 66 -0.89 -7.37 14.01
N ASP A 67 -0.32 -8.29 13.25
CA ASP A 67 0.76 -9.16 13.75
C ASP A 67 2.10 -8.42 13.85
N TYR A 68 2.29 -7.36 13.05
CA TYR A 68 3.49 -6.53 13.07
C TYR A 68 3.53 -5.54 14.25
N LYS A 69 2.38 -4.97 14.63
CA LYS A 69 2.24 -4.00 15.73
C LYS A 69 2.16 -4.69 17.10
#